data_AF-A0A519KT38-F1
#
_entry.id   AF-A0A519KT38-F1
#
_cell.length_a   1.000
_cell.length_b   1.000
_cell.length_c   1.000
_cell.angle_alpha   90.00
_cell.angle_beta   90.00
_cell.angle_gamma   90.00
#
_symmetry.space_group_name_H-M   'P 1'
#
loop_
_entity.id
_entity.type
_entity.pdbx_description
1 polymer ?
#
loop_
_entity_poly.entity_id
_entity_poly.type
_entity_poly.pdbx_seq_one_letter_code
_entity_poly.pdbx_strand_id
1 'polypeptide(L)'
;MQRIDFLKLSSLGFVGLYSCGISNSMKKDQRLAIQLYTVREAVSKNLEKALERLAILGFKDLEIYGYDGTFFGKNRTEFQTILNNTGLKVISSHHQTGVIGNGKGTLLNNWEQSVEDLSFIGSKYMVCSYLLPEERTTNDYKKLPELLNTSAEITNQSGIQFAYHNHDFEFQKFNEKQLIYDFLLDNTSPKLVKMELDLYWITKAGYDPLDYFEKYPGRFPLWHVKDMQNKT
;
A
#
# COMPACT_ATOMS: atom_id res chain seq x y z
N MET A 1 71.77 14.83 -27.11
CA MET A 1 70.93 15.22 -25.95
C MET A 1 69.56 15.57 -26.50
N GLN A 2 68.72 14.59 -26.79
CA GLN A 2 67.90 13.73 -25.93
C GLN A 2 66.52 14.34 -25.62
N ARG A 3 65.55 13.76 -26.33
CA ARG A 3 64.09 13.91 -26.40
C ARG A 3 63.35 13.59 -25.09
N ILE A 4 63.96 13.82 -23.91
CA ILE A 4 63.50 13.22 -22.63
C ILE A 4 62.98 14.26 -21.60
N ASP A 5 63.02 15.56 -21.87
CA ASP A 5 62.62 16.55 -20.84
C ASP A 5 61.20 17.13 -20.98
N PHE A 6 60.37 16.62 -21.90
CA PHE A 6 58.95 17.03 -22.01
C PHE A 6 57.95 16.06 -21.35
N LEU A 7 58.42 14.90 -20.88
CA LEU A 7 57.56 13.84 -20.31
C LEU A 7 57.51 13.81 -18.78
N LYS A 8 58.14 14.77 -18.08
CA LYS A 8 58.11 14.82 -16.61
C LYS A 8 57.20 15.90 -16.00
N LEU A 9 56.41 16.61 -16.80
CA LEU A 9 55.41 17.56 -16.30
C LEU A 9 53.97 17.28 -16.74
N SER A 10 53.70 16.08 -17.26
CA SER A 10 52.36 15.65 -17.70
C SER A 10 51.81 14.45 -16.93
N SER A 11 52.54 13.93 -15.93
CA SER A 11 52.12 12.77 -15.12
C SER A 11 51.43 13.11 -13.79
N LEU A 12 51.30 14.38 -13.42
CA LEU A 12 50.57 14.82 -12.21
C LEU A 12 49.12 15.27 -12.46
N GLY A 13 48.64 15.23 -13.71
CA GLY A 13 47.31 15.71 -14.08
C GLY A 13 46.22 14.65 -14.24
N PHE A 14 46.53 13.35 -14.18
CA PHE A 14 45.57 12.30 -14.57
C PHE A 14 45.18 11.28 -13.48
N VAL A 15 45.69 11.41 -12.25
CA VAL A 15 45.27 10.53 -11.13
C VAL A 15 44.25 11.22 -10.20
N GLY A 16 43.95 12.51 -10.41
CA GLY A 16 43.02 13.27 -9.57
C GLY A 16 41.53 13.13 -9.91
N LEU A 17 41.15 12.49 -11.02
CA LEU A 17 39.76 12.45 -11.50
C LEU A 17 38.99 11.16 -11.19
N TYR A 18 39.62 10.17 -10.52
CA TYR A 18 38.91 8.98 -10.02
C TYR A 18 38.43 9.09 -8.57
N SER A 19 38.63 10.24 -7.91
CA SER A 19 38.12 10.51 -6.55
C SER A 19 36.83 11.33 -6.51
N CYS A 20 36.33 11.81 -7.65
CA CYS A 20 34.93 12.20 -7.71
C CYS A 20 34.14 10.89 -7.79
N GLY A 21 33.79 10.38 -6.62
CA GLY A 21 32.70 9.45 -6.48
C GLY A 21 31.51 10.05 -7.20
N ILE A 22 31.30 9.62 -8.44
CA ILE A 22 29.97 9.40 -8.97
C ILE A 22 29.42 8.33 -8.04
N SER A 23 28.95 8.78 -6.88
CA SER A 23 27.86 8.14 -6.20
C SER A 23 26.76 8.14 -7.25
N ASN A 24 26.75 7.08 -8.06
CA ASN A 24 25.48 6.43 -8.38
C ASN A 24 24.91 6.08 -7.01
N SER A 25 24.35 7.09 -6.33
CA SER A 25 23.18 6.92 -5.52
C SER A 25 22.25 6.23 -6.50
N MET A 26 22.28 4.90 -6.51
CA MET A 26 21.26 4.09 -7.11
C MET A 26 20.00 4.75 -6.59
N LYS A 27 19.28 5.47 -7.47
CA LYS A 27 17.98 6.04 -7.13
C LYS A 27 17.25 4.82 -6.60
N LYS A 28 17.12 4.74 -5.27
CA LYS A 28 16.39 3.67 -4.62
C LYS A 28 15.03 3.78 -5.29
N ASP A 29 14.70 2.82 -6.16
CA ASP A 29 13.51 2.90 -7.02
C ASP A 29 12.35 3.10 -6.06
N GLN A 30 11.93 4.35 -5.90
CA GLN A 30 10.89 4.72 -4.96
C GLN A 30 9.65 4.14 -5.60
N ARG A 31 9.24 2.98 -5.08
CA ARG A 31 8.10 2.24 -5.61
C ARG A 31 6.84 3.00 -5.27
N LEU A 32 6.47 3.90 -6.17
CA LEU A 32 5.19 4.58 -6.14
C LEU A 32 4.16 3.64 -6.76
N ALA A 33 3.16 3.28 -5.96
CA ALA A 33 1.98 2.58 -6.45
C ALA A 33 0.81 3.53 -6.61
N ILE A 34 -0.06 3.24 -7.57
CA ILE A 34 -1.35 3.93 -7.71
C ILE A 34 -2.48 3.06 -7.19
N GLN A 35 -3.30 3.62 -6.30
CA GLN A 35 -4.57 3.02 -5.90
C GLN A 35 -5.58 3.22 -7.04
N LEU A 36 -5.98 2.12 -7.67
CA LEU A 36 -6.87 2.10 -8.83
C LEU A 36 -8.23 2.74 -8.57
N TYR A 37 -8.69 2.83 -7.32
CA TYR A 37 -9.92 3.53 -6.97
C TYR A 37 -9.91 5.01 -7.41
N THR A 38 -8.71 5.61 -7.49
CA THR A 38 -8.48 6.97 -8.00
C THR A 38 -8.94 7.11 -9.45
N VAL A 39 -8.81 6.07 -10.26
CA VAL A 39 -9.17 6.02 -11.69
C VAL A 39 -10.31 5.04 -11.96
N ARG A 40 -11.15 4.76 -10.96
CA ARG A 40 -12.23 3.75 -11.00
C ARG A 40 -13.17 3.89 -12.19
N GLU A 41 -13.43 5.10 -12.66
CA GLU A 41 -14.30 5.34 -13.83
C GLU A 41 -13.65 4.87 -15.14
N ALA A 42 -12.33 5.03 -15.28
CA ALA A 42 -11.60 4.51 -16.42
C ALA A 42 -11.53 2.98 -16.36
N VAL A 43 -11.27 2.44 -15.16
CA VAL A 43 -11.22 0.98 -14.91
C VAL A 43 -12.56 0.33 -15.22
N SER A 44 -13.68 0.89 -14.75
CA SER A 44 -15.02 0.35 -14.99
C SER A 44 -15.43 0.42 -16.47
N LYS A 45 -14.95 1.42 -17.20
CA LYS A 45 -15.20 1.56 -18.63
C LYS A 45 -14.41 0.56 -19.46
N ASN A 46 -13.12 0.38 -19.17
CA ASN A 46 -12.25 -0.57 -19.86
C ASN A 46 -10.96 -0.79 -19.04
N LEU A 47 -10.88 -1.94 -18.38
CA LEU A 47 -9.76 -2.30 -17.50
C LEU A 47 -8.42 -2.31 -18.25
N GLU A 48 -8.35 -3.00 -19.38
CA GLU A 48 -7.11 -3.20 -20.13
C GLU A 48 -6.53 -1.86 -20.61
N LYS A 49 -7.37 -1.00 -21.20
CA LYS A 49 -6.93 0.35 -21.64
C LYS A 49 -6.52 1.24 -20.48
N ALA A 50 -7.19 1.14 -19.33
CA ALA A 50 -6.82 1.90 -18.15
C ALA A 50 -5.43 1.47 -17.65
N LEU A 51 -5.18 0.16 -17.55
CA LEU A 51 -3.89 -0.39 -17.12
C LEU A 51 -2.77 -0.09 -18.14
N GLU A 52 -3.02 -0.26 -19.44
CA GLU A 52 -2.09 0.14 -20.50
C GLU A 52 -1.71 1.63 -20.38
N ARG A 53 -2.70 2.50 -20.11
CA ARG A 53 -2.43 3.93 -19.93
C ARG A 53 -1.60 4.21 -18.70
N LEU A 54 -1.85 3.54 -17.58
CA LEU A 54 -1.03 3.67 -16.37
C LEU A 54 0.42 3.22 -16.61
N ALA A 55 0.62 2.12 -17.32
CA ALA A 55 1.94 1.65 -17.71
C ALA A 55 2.68 2.66 -18.61
N ILE A 56 1.99 3.25 -19.60
CA ILE A 56 2.54 4.32 -20.46
C ILE A 56 2.93 5.56 -19.64
N LEU A 57 2.17 5.88 -18.59
CA LEU A 57 2.47 6.99 -17.68
C LEU A 57 3.63 6.70 -16.72
N GLY A 58 4.16 5.47 -16.73
CA GLY A 58 5.33 5.08 -15.95
C GLY A 58 5.03 4.47 -14.58
N PHE A 59 3.75 4.21 -14.25
CA PHE A 59 3.42 3.42 -13.08
C PHE A 59 3.91 1.97 -13.27
N LYS A 60 4.38 1.37 -12.18
CA LYS A 60 4.86 -0.02 -12.15
C LYS A 60 4.07 -0.87 -11.17
N ASP A 61 3.71 -0.28 -10.05
CA ASP A 61 3.05 -0.96 -8.94
C ASP A 61 1.62 -0.41 -8.77
N LEU A 62 0.68 -1.29 -8.42
CA LEU A 62 -0.74 -1.00 -8.26
C LEU A 62 -1.20 -1.43 -6.88
N GLU A 63 -2.15 -0.66 -6.35
CA GLU A 63 -3.06 -1.14 -5.33
C GLU A 63 -4.47 -1.26 -5.92
N ILE A 64 -5.05 -2.44 -5.82
CA ILE A 64 -6.36 -2.74 -6.40
C ILE A 64 -7.47 -2.70 -5.34
N TYR A 65 -8.73 -2.82 -5.77
CA TYR A 65 -9.90 -2.86 -4.89
C TYR A 65 -11.00 -3.73 -5.53
N GLY A 66 -12.03 -4.05 -4.76
CA GLY A 66 -13.28 -4.58 -5.31
C GLY A 66 -13.18 -6.01 -5.85
N TYR A 67 -12.26 -6.81 -5.33
CA TYR A 67 -12.23 -8.25 -5.61
C TYR A 67 -13.52 -8.89 -5.07
N ASP A 68 -14.21 -9.65 -5.93
CA ASP A 68 -15.51 -10.27 -5.65
C ASP A 68 -15.53 -11.78 -5.98
N GLY A 69 -14.35 -12.40 -5.94
CA GLY A 69 -14.08 -13.71 -6.55
C GLY A 69 -13.44 -13.59 -7.95
N THR A 70 -13.45 -12.39 -8.51
CA THR A 70 -12.71 -12.03 -9.74
C THR A 70 -11.97 -10.70 -9.56
N PHE A 71 -11.04 -10.41 -10.46
CA PHE A 71 -10.40 -9.11 -10.58
C PHE A 71 -11.08 -8.32 -11.68
N PHE A 72 -12.05 -7.47 -11.33
CA PHE A 72 -12.79 -6.65 -12.29
C PHE A 72 -13.43 -7.49 -13.42
N GLY A 73 -14.02 -8.64 -13.06
CA GLY A 73 -14.65 -9.57 -13.99
C GLY A 73 -13.67 -10.53 -14.70
N LYS A 74 -12.38 -10.50 -14.37
CA LYS A 74 -11.36 -11.41 -14.90
C LYS A 74 -10.99 -12.45 -13.84
N ASN A 75 -10.87 -13.71 -14.24
CA ASN A 75 -10.29 -14.70 -13.34
C ASN A 75 -8.78 -14.45 -13.13
N ARG A 76 -8.18 -15.09 -12.13
CA ARG A 76 -6.78 -14.87 -11.74
C ARG A 76 -5.77 -15.05 -12.90
N THR A 77 -6.00 -16.00 -13.81
CA THR A 77 -5.10 -16.27 -14.95
C THR A 77 -5.22 -15.19 -16.03
N GLU A 78 -6.46 -14.78 -16.33
CA GLU A 78 -6.72 -13.67 -17.25
C GLU A 78 -6.12 -12.37 -16.74
N PHE A 79 -6.32 -12.08 -15.45
CA PHE A 79 -5.78 -10.87 -14.84
C PHE A 79 -4.25 -10.89 -14.78
N GLN A 80 -3.63 -12.03 -14.42
CA GLN A 80 -2.17 -12.19 -14.49
C GLN A 80 -1.63 -11.96 -15.91
N THR A 81 -2.36 -12.40 -16.94
CA THR A 81 -1.98 -12.14 -18.34
C THR A 81 -1.99 -10.64 -18.66
N ILE A 82 -3.00 -9.90 -18.19
CA ILE A 82 -3.07 -8.44 -18.35
C ILE A 82 -1.89 -7.75 -17.64
N LEU A 83 -1.58 -8.17 -16.41
CA LEU A 83 -0.42 -7.66 -15.66
C LEU A 83 0.90 -7.93 -16.38
N ASN A 84 1.10 -9.15 -16.90
CA ASN A 84 2.30 -9.51 -17.66
C ASN A 84 2.44 -8.68 -18.94
N ASN A 85 1.34 -8.44 -19.67
CA ASN A 85 1.35 -7.68 -20.92
C ASN A 85 1.66 -6.19 -20.70
N THR A 86 1.22 -5.65 -19.56
CA THR A 86 1.44 -4.24 -19.20
C THR A 86 2.74 -4.01 -18.43
N GLY A 87 3.34 -5.06 -17.87
CA GLY A 87 4.48 -4.98 -16.96
C GLY A 87 4.13 -4.43 -15.58
N LEU A 88 2.84 -4.22 -15.29
CA LEU A 88 2.34 -3.76 -13.99
C LEU A 88 2.32 -4.89 -12.97
N LYS A 89 2.46 -4.53 -11.69
CA LYS A 89 2.42 -5.46 -10.57
C LYS A 89 1.39 -4.99 -9.56
N VAL A 90 0.57 -5.90 -9.07
CA VAL A 90 -0.26 -5.62 -7.89
C VAL A 90 0.60 -5.85 -6.67
N ILE A 91 0.82 -4.80 -5.87
CA ILE A 91 1.58 -4.90 -4.62
C ILE A 91 0.66 -4.97 -3.39
N SER A 92 -0.57 -4.45 -3.50
CA SER A 92 -1.52 -4.32 -2.41
C SER A 92 -2.97 -4.42 -2.94
N SER A 93 -3.92 -4.73 -2.07
CA SER A 93 -5.34 -4.73 -2.39
C SER A 93 -6.21 -4.29 -1.21
N HIS A 94 -7.28 -3.57 -1.51
CA HIS A 94 -8.26 -3.04 -0.55
C HIS A 94 -9.50 -3.94 -0.44
N HIS A 95 -9.87 -4.26 0.80
CA HIS A 95 -10.98 -5.16 1.16
C HIS A 95 -11.83 -4.57 2.29
N GLN A 96 -13.09 -5.02 2.38
CA GLN A 96 -14.01 -4.68 3.46
C GLN A 96 -14.13 -5.83 4.46
N THR A 97 -14.68 -5.55 5.64
CA THR A 97 -14.92 -6.56 6.68
C THR A 97 -15.90 -7.64 6.23
N GLY A 98 -16.95 -7.25 5.49
CA GLY A 98 -18.06 -8.14 5.14
C GLY A 98 -19.08 -8.33 6.27
N VAL A 99 -19.06 -7.48 7.30
CA VAL A 99 -20.10 -7.45 8.35
C VAL A 99 -21.42 -6.98 7.74
N ILE A 100 -21.35 -5.96 6.89
CA ILE A 100 -22.46 -5.42 6.13
C ILE A 100 -22.22 -5.73 4.66
N GLY A 101 -23.12 -6.53 4.07
CA GLY A 101 -22.96 -7.04 2.72
C GLY A 101 -22.06 -8.27 2.66
N ASN A 102 -22.60 -9.37 2.14
CA ASN A 102 -21.90 -10.66 2.07
C ASN A 102 -21.16 -10.82 0.74
N GLY A 103 -20.48 -9.75 0.31
CA GLY A 103 -19.66 -9.76 -0.90
C GLY A 103 -18.51 -10.74 -0.74
N LYS A 104 -18.25 -11.57 -1.75
CA LYS A 104 -17.09 -12.45 -1.77
C LYS A 104 -15.81 -11.63 -1.70
N GLY A 105 -14.77 -12.16 -1.07
CA GLY A 105 -13.48 -11.47 -0.95
C GLY A 105 -13.42 -10.43 0.15
N THR A 106 -14.43 -10.38 1.01
CA THR A 106 -14.38 -9.64 2.28
C THR A 106 -13.80 -10.53 3.38
N LEU A 107 -13.36 -9.92 4.49
CA LEU A 107 -12.69 -10.66 5.57
C LEU A 107 -13.54 -11.80 6.15
N LEU A 108 -14.87 -11.60 6.18
CA LEU A 108 -15.83 -12.58 6.70
C LEU A 108 -16.42 -13.50 5.62
N ASN A 109 -16.20 -13.22 4.33
CA ASN A 109 -16.84 -13.97 3.25
C ASN A 109 -15.84 -14.32 2.14
N ASN A 110 -15.49 -15.61 2.05
CA ASN A 110 -14.53 -16.15 1.06
C ASN A 110 -13.14 -15.49 1.12
N TRP A 111 -12.65 -15.21 2.33
CA TRP A 111 -11.36 -14.56 2.52
C TRP A 111 -10.20 -15.43 2.01
N GLU A 112 -10.22 -16.72 2.28
CA GLU A 112 -9.18 -17.68 1.88
C GLU A 112 -9.00 -17.73 0.36
N GLN A 113 -10.10 -17.70 -0.40
CA GLN A 113 -10.04 -17.66 -1.87
C GLN A 113 -9.40 -16.35 -2.37
N SER A 114 -9.72 -15.23 -1.71
CA SER A 114 -9.10 -13.94 -2.02
C SER A 114 -7.60 -13.99 -1.76
N VAL A 115 -7.18 -14.54 -0.61
CA VAL A 115 -5.76 -14.70 -0.26
C VAL A 115 -5.05 -15.59 -1.29
N GLU A 116 -5.65 -16.70 -1.72
CA GLU A 116 -5.08 -17.58 -2.75
C GLU A 116 -4.87 -16.84 -4.07
N ASP A 117 -5.88 -16.10 -4.55
CA ASP A 117 -5.81 -15.40 -5.81
C ASP A 117 -4.86 -14.20 -5.78
N LEU A 118 -4.80 -13.46 -4.66
CA LEU A 118 -3.85 -12.37 -4.47
C LEU A 118 -2.41 -12.88 -4.34
N SER A 119 -2.22 -14.04 -3.70
CA SER A 119 -0.92 -14.73 -3.64
C SER A 119 -0.49 -15.20 -5.02
N PHE A 120 -1.42 -15.74 -5.82
CA PHE A 120 -1.16 -16.17 -7.20
C PHE A 120 -0.63 -15.03 -8.07
N ILE A 121 -1.18 -13.82 -7.94
CA ILE A 121 -0.71 -12.65 -8.70
C ILE A 121 0.46 -11.90 -8.04
N GLY A 122 1.00 -12.42 -6.94
CA GLY A 122 2.20 -11.93 -6.28
C GLY A 122 2.01 -10.66 -5.44
N SER A 123 0.78 -10.41 -4.94
CA SER A 123 0.54 -9.31 -4.01
C SER A 123 1.36 -9.48 -2.74
N LYS A 124 1.83 -8.37 -2.18
CA LYS A 124 2.61 -8.35 -0.93
C LYS A 124 1.77 -7.96 0.27
N TYR A 125 0.69 -7.23 0.02
CA TYR A 125 -0.19 -6.72 1.05
C TYR A 125 -1.65 -6.98 0.71
N MET A 126 -2.45 -7.15 1.76
CA MET A 126 -3.91 -7.14 1.70
C MET A 126 -4.40 -6.28 2.85
N VAL A 127 -5.27 -5.33 2.55
CA VAL A 127 -5.58 -4.21 3.44
C VAL A 127 -7.09 -4.16 3.68
N CYS A 128 -7.51 -4.21 4.95
CA CYS A 128 -8.87 -3.83 5.31
C CYS A 128 -8.95 -2.31 5.31
N SER A 129 -9.70 -1.73 4.37
CA SER A 129 -9.53 -0.32 4.05
C SER A 129 -10.73 0.58 4.28
N TYR A 130 -11.88 0.01 4.62
CA TYR A 130 -13.05 0.83 4.92
C TYR A 130 -14.05 0.06 5.78
N LEU A 131 -14.64 0.78 6.73
CA LEU A 131 -15.80 0.33 7.50
C LEU A 131 -17.02 1.09 7.00
N LEU A 132 -18.11 0.41 6.65
CA LEU A 132 -19.38 1.07 6.35
C LEU A 132 -19.94 1.78 7.60
N PRO A 133 -20.71 2.88 7.47
CA PRO A 133 -21.24 3.62 8.62
C PRO A 133 -21.98 2.74 9.65
N GLU A 134 -22.65 1.69 9.18
CA GLU A 134 -23.46 0.77 9.99
C GLU A 134 -22.61 -0.18 10.86
N GLU A 135 -21.31 -0.33 10.56
CA GLU A 135 -20.35 -1.14 11.34
C GLU A 135 -19.37 -0.27 12.15
N ARG A 136 -19.76 0.97 12.45
CA ARG A 136 -18.97 1.94 13.25
C ARG A 136 -19.54 2.15 14.64
N THR A 137 -20.15 1.13 15.23
CA THR A 137 -20.59 1.21 16.64
C THR A 137 -19.46 0.84 17.59
N THR A 138 -19.58 1.23 18.86
CA THR A 138 -18.67 0.78 19.93
C THR A 138 -18.51 -0.74 19.96
N ASN A 139 -19.58 -1.50 19.69
CA ASN A 139 -19.54 -2.95 19.73
C ASN A 139 -18.74 -3.52 18.54
N ASP A 140 -18.87 -2.91 17.36
CA ASP A 140 -18.13 -3.32 16.17
C ASP A 140 -16.64 -3.06 16.33
N TYR A 141 -16.28 -1.87 16.83
CA TYR A 141 -14.88 -1.54 17.14
C TYR A 141 -14.24 -2.48 18.15
N LYS A 142 -15.00 -2.96 19.17
CA LYS A 142 -14.47 -3.95 20.12
C LYS A 142 -14.11 -5.29 19.48
N LYS A 143 -14.84 -5.69 18.44
CA LYS A 143 -14.65 -6.97 17.73
C LYS A 143 -13.64 -6.86 16.60
N LEU A 144 -13.42 -5.66 16.07
CA LEU A 144 -12.57 -5.44 14.91
C LEU A 144 -11.13 -5.95 15.10
N PRO A 145 -10.42 -5.73 16.23
CA PRO A 145 -9.06 -6.26 16.39
C PRO A 145 -8.95 -7.77 16.24
N GLU A 146 -9.92 -8.52 16.78
CA GLU A 146 -9.96 -9.98 16.64
C GLU A 146 -10.15 -10.40 15.18
N LEU A 147 -11.09 -9.76 14.47
CA LEU A 147 -11.29 -9.99 13.05
C LEU A 147 -10.00 -9.72 12.25
N LEU A 148 -9.35 -8.57 12.48
CA LEU A 148 -8.12 -8.20 11.78
C LEU A 148 -6.98 -9.19 12.08
N ASN A 149 -6.82 -9.64 13.33
CA ASN A 149 -5.80 -10.63 13.69
C ASN A 149 -6.04 -11.97 12.99
N THR A 150 -7.27 -12.51 13.04
CA THR A 150 -7.61 -13.79 12.40
C THR A 150 -7.46 -13.72 10.88
N SER A 151 -7.90 -12.63 10.25
CA SER A 151 -7.68 -12.42 8.81
C SER A 151 -6.19 -12.32 8.46
N ALA A 152 -5.40 -11.68 9.32
CA ALA A 152 -3.96 -11.54 9.13
C ALA A 152 -3.21 -12.88 9.25
N GLU A 153 -3.62 -13.77 10.16
CA GLU A 153 -3.07 -15.13 10.27
C GLU A 153 -3.18 -15.88 8.94
N ILE A 154 -4.34 -15.80 8.28
CA ILE A 154 -4.60 -16.43 6.98
C ILE A 154 -3.67 -15.83 5.90
N THR A 155 -3.58 -14.51 5.79
CA THR A 155 -2.68 -13.87 4.80
C THR A 155 -1.21 -14.23 5.02
N ASN A 156 -0.79 -14.31 6.29
CA ASN A 156 0.59 -14.58 6.67
C ASN A 156 1.01 -16.01 6.30
N GLN A 157 0.09 -16.98 6.34
CA GLN A 157 0.33 -18.35 5.86
C GLN A 157 0.64 -18.39 4.36
N SER A 158 0.12 -17.43 3.59
CA SER A 158 0.39 -17.28 2.15
C SER A 158 1.52 -16.28 1.84
N GLY A 159 2.26 -15.82 2.86
CA GLY A 159 3.37 -14.88 2.71
C GLY A 159 2.96 -13.45 2.40
N ILE A 160 1.69 -13.09 2.61
CA ILE A 160 1.13 -11.75 2.40
C ILE A 160 1.05 -11.03 3.75
N GLN A 161 1.51 -9.77 3.80
CA GLN A 161 1.40 -8.93 4.99
C GLN A 161 0.03 -8.25 5.05
N PHE A 162 -0.77 -8.54 6.07
CA PHE A 162 -2.01 -7.81 6.29
C PHE A 162 -1.78 -6.41 6.84
N ALA A 163 -2.63 -5.46 6.45
CA ALA A 163 -2.69 -4.13 7.04
C ALA A 163 -4.13 -3.60 7.20
N TYR A 164 -4.27 -2.53 7.98
CA TYR A 164 -5.50 -1.75 8.09
C TYR A 164 -5.27 -0.30 7.65
N HIS A 165 -6.16 0.25 6.84
CA HIS A 165 -6.08 1.62 6.31
C HIS A 165 -7.08 2.54 6.99
N ASN A 166 -6.62 3.69 7.48
CA ASN A 166 -7.45 4.64 8.22
C ASN A 166 -8.12 5.69 7.32
N HIS A 167 -9.25 6.20 7.81
CA HIS A 167 -9.90 7.42 7.37
C HIS A 167 -9.95 8.44 8.53
N ASP A 168 -10.83 9.45 8.47
CA ASP A 168 -11.01 10.42 9.55
C ASP A 168 -11.81 9.88 10.74
N PHE A 169 -12.70 8.92 10.50
CA PHE A 169 -13.61 8.41 11.55
C PHE A 169 -12.89 7.59 12.62
N GLU A 170 -11.74 6.99 12.33
CA GLU A 170 -10.92 6.25 13.29
C GLU A 170 -10.23 7.18 14.30
N PHE A 171 -10.19 8.48 14.05
CA PHE A 171 -9.66 9.47 14.99
C PHE A 171 -10.75 10.09 15.87
N GLN A 172 -11.95 9.51 15.88
CA GLN A 172 -12.99 9.82 16.85
C GLN A 172 -12.77 9.05 18.16
N LYS A 173 -13.33 9.56 19.25
CA LYS A 173 -13.20 8.95 20.57
C LYS A 173 -14.05 7.68 20.69
N PHE A 174 -13.39 6.59 21.02
CA PHE A 174 -13.97 5.36 21.54
C PHE A 174 -14.28 5.50 23.03
N ASN A 175 -15.58 5.44 23.39
CA ASN A 175 -16.07 5.56 24.77
C ASN A 175 -15.46 6.76 25.55
N GLU A 176 -15.29 7.90 24.87
CA GLU A 176 -14.76 9.17 25.38
C GLU A 176 -13.31 9.16 25.92
N LYS A 177 -12.61 8.01 25.92
CA LYS A 177 -11.31 7.83 26.58
C LYS A 177 -10.12 7.72 25.65
N GLN A 178 -10.28 7.03 24.52
CA GLN A 178 -9.19 6.67 23.60
C GLN A 178 -9.66 6.86 22.15
N LEU A 179 -8.76 7.13 21.21
CA LEU A 179 -9.12 7.16 19.79
C LEU A 179 -9.33 5.74 19.27
N ILE A 180 -10.27 5.56 18.34
CA ILE A 180 -10.51 4.24 17.73
C ILE A 180 -9.21 3.70 17.10
N TYR A 181 -8.45 4.55 16.41
CA TYR A 181 -7.19 4.16 15.76
C TYR A 181 -6.13 3.68 16.77
N ASP A 182 -5.97 4.39 17.89
CA ASP A 182 -5.11 3.97 18.99
C ASP A 182 -5.57 2.63 19.57
N PHE A 183 -6.88 2.45 19.74
CA PHE A 183 -7.44 1.19 20.24
C PHE A 183 -7.11 0.02 19.30
N LEU A 184 -7.20 0.22 17.98
CA LEU A 184 -6.80 -0.80 17.00
C LEU A 184 -5.29 -1.08 17.05
N LEU A 185 -4.45 -0.05 17.14
CA LEU A 185 -3.00 -0.21 17.27
C LEU A 185 -2.63 -1.02 18.53
N ASP A 186 -3.28 -0.75 19.65
CA ASP A 186 -2.98 -1.39 20.94
C ASP A 186 -3.52 -2.83 21.04
N ASN A 187 -4.59 -3.16 20.31
CA ASN A 187 -5.30 -4.45 20.42
C ASN A 187 -5.09 -5.39 19.22
N THR A 188 -4.26 -5.01 18.25
CA THR A 188 -3.85 -5.88 17.14
C THR A 188 -2.40 -6.33 17.29
N SER A 189 -2.09 -7.53 16.81
CA SER A 189 -0.73 -8.06 16.86
C SER A 189 0.20 -7.23 15.97
N PRO A 190 1.26 -6.58 16.51
CA PRO A 190 2.16 -5.76 15.70
C PRO A 190 3.00 -6.58 14.71
N LYS A 191 3.02 -7.91 14.86
CA LYS A 191 3.67 -8.84 13.92
C LYS A 191 2.75 -9.19 12.75
N LEU A 192 1.45 -9.35 12.99
CA LEU A 192 0.49 -9.82 11.98
C LEU A 192 -0.24 -8.66 11.29
N VAL A 193 -0.62 -7.63 12.05
CA VAL A 193 -1.41 -6.51 11.56
C VAL A 193 -0.56 -5.24 11.52
N LYS A 194 -0.24 -4.83 10.29
CA LYS A 194 0.37 -3.53 10.01
C LYS A 194 -0.70 -2.48 9.75
N MET A 195 -0.27 -1.25 9.55
CA MET A 195 -1.14 -0.14 9.21
C MET A 195 -0.69 0.45 7.88
N GLU A 196 -1.66 0.76 7.02
CA GLU A 196 -1.47 1.64 5.88
C GLU A 196 -1.93 3.04 6.31
N LEU A 197 -0.99 3.89 6.71
CA LEU A 197 -1.35 5.22 7.22
C LEU A 197 -1.72 6.15 6.07
N ASP A 198 -2.95 6.62 6.05
CA ASP A 198 -3.35 7.69 5.15
C ASP A 198 -3.01 9.05 5.76
N LEU A 199 -2.04 9.72 5.15
CA LEU A 199 -1.49 10.99 5.63
C LEU A 199 -2.49 12.14 5.51
N TYR A 200 -3.40 12.08 4.53
CA TYR A 200 -4.45 13.08 4.38
C TYR A 200 -5.48 12.94 5.49
N TRP A 201 -5.98 11.73 5.72
CA TRP A 201 -7.09 11.52 6.66
C TRP A 201 -6.72 11.81 8.12
N ILE A 202 -5.51 11.41 8.55
CA ILE A 202 -5.02 11.73 9.89
C ILE A 202 -4.84 13.25 10.09
N THR A 203 -4.27 13.93 9.09
CA THR A 203 -4.10 15.40 9.11
C THR A 203 -5.46 16.10 9.12
N LYS A 204 -6.41 15.64 8.31
CA LYS A 204 -7.79 16.15 8.27
C LYS A 204 -8.48 16.00 9.62
N ALA A 205 -8.20 14.92 10.36
CA ALA A 205 -8.71 14.70 11.70
C ALA A 205 -8.01 15.54 12.79
N GLY A 206 -6.97 16.30 12.44
CA GLY A 206 -6.25 17.21 13.34
C GLY A 206 -5.08 16.57 14.09
N TYR A 207 -4.58 15.42 13.63
CA TYR A 207 -3.44 14.72 14.24
C TYR A 207 -2.22 14.75 13.31
N ASP A 208 -1.01 14.78 13.89
CA ASP A 208 0.23 14.74 13.14
C ASP A 208 0.63 13.27 12.86
N PRO A 209 0.81 12.86 11.59
CA PRO A 209 1.31 11.52 11.28
C PRO A 209 2.70 11.23 11.85
N LEU A 210 3.54 12.24 12.06
CA LEU A 210 4.87 12.06 12.66
C LEU A 210 4.79 11.54 14.09
N ASP A 211 3.84 12.05 14.88
CA ASP A 211 3.60 11.58 16.25
C ASP A 211 3.31 10.07 16.27
N TYR A 212 2.57 9.57 15.28
CA TYR A 212 2.25 8.15 15.16
C TYR A 212 3.46 7.31 14.74
N PHE A 213 4.28 7.80 13.81
CA PHE A 213 5.50 7.12 13.41
C PHE A 213 6.48 6.97 14.58
N GLU A 214 6.60 8.00 15.42
CA GLU A 214 7.43 7.97 16.62
C GLU A 214 6.86 7.06 17.71
N LYS A 215 5.55 7.14 17.96
CA LYS A 215 4.86 6.37 19.01
C LYS A 215 4.78 4.86 18.68
N TYR A 216 4.67 4.49 17.41
CA TYR A 216 4.46 3.11 16.98
C TYR A 216 5.46 2.66 15.89
N PRO A 217 6.77 2.60 16.20
CA PRO A 217 7.80 2.26 15.23
C PRO A 217 7.57 0.87 14.63
N GLY A 218 7.68 0.78 13.30
CA GLY A 218 7.52 -0.49 12.56
C GLY A 218 6.07 -0.95 12.34
N ARG A 219 5.06 -0.13 12.69
CA ARG A 219 3.65 -0.41 12.40
C ARG A 219 3.19 0.05 11.01
N PHE A 220 3.86 1.02 10.39
CA PHE A 220 3.40 1.66 9.15
C PHE A 220 4.32 1.42 7.94
N PRO A 221 4.30 0.23 7.32
CA PRO A 221 5.11 -0.06 6.13
C PRO A 221 4.51 0.50 4.83
N LEU A 222 3.24 0.91 4.83
CA LEU A 222 2.51 1.47 3.70
C LEU A 222 1.93 2.82 4.08
N TRP A 223 1.91 3.78 3.15
CA TRP A 223 1.26 5.07 3.34
C TRP A 223 0.44 5.44 2.11
N HIS A 224 -0.75 6.01 2.33
CA HIS A 224 -1.48 6.72 1.28
C HIS A 224 -1.10 8.20 1.33
N VAL A 225 -0.69 8.73 0.17
CA VAL A 225 -0.39 10.14 -0.02
C VAL A 225 -1.48 10.73 -0.90
N LYS A 226 -2.25 11.66 -0.36
CA LYS A 226 -3.29 12.41 -1.07
C LYS A 226 -3.09 13.89 -0.76
N ASP A 227 -3.37 14.74 -1.74
CA ASP A 227 -3.27 16.18 -1.57
C ASP A 227 -4.64 16.79 -1.24
N MET A 228 -4.62 17.91 -0.51
CA MET A 228 -5.80 18.71 -0.23
C MET A 228 -5.89 19.83 -1.25
N GLN A 229 -6.98 19.88 -2.01
CA GLN A 229 -7.33 21.15 -2.65
C GLN A 229 -7.75 22.11 -1.53
N ASN A 230 -6.90 23.09 -1.23
CA ASN A 230 -7.29 24.21 -0.39
C ASN A 230 -8.54 24.85 -0.99
N LYS A 231 -9.58 25.05 -0.17
CA LYS A 231 -10.71 25.90 -0.56
C LYS A 231 -10.17 27.32 -0.72
N THR A 232 -9.80 27.68 -1.95
CA THR A 232 -9.66 29.08 -2.38
C THR A 232 -11.04 29.67 -2.58
#